data_AF-A0A7R9KNX8-F1
#
_entry.id   AF-A0A7R9KNX8-F1
#
_cell.length_a   1.000
_cell.length_b   1.000
_cell.length_c   1.000
_cell.angle_alpha   90.00
_cell.angle_beta   90.00
_cell.angle_gamma   90.00
#
_symmetry.space_group_name_H-M   'P 1'
#
loop_
_entity.id
_entity.type
_entity.pdbx_description
1 polymer ?
#
loop_
_entity_poly.entity_id
_entity_poly.type
_entity_poly.pdbx_seq_one_letter_code
_entity_poly.pdbx_strand_id
1 'polypeptide(L)'
;MEDVLESDVLESDEKSVRDPNANNRYPNWYNHITHTVNGPMNVVELIVSYHREPQHGHAILVLLTLYVLYFLLLLFMGTFVDLWIYPFLAKLYWSQRIMFAVVCGIVLIIFYISGVFLNKLFWPPIRVKAFARLYDPTIK
;
A
#
# COMPACT_ATOMS: atom_id res chain seq x y z
N MET A 1 12.15 -33.27 -23.53
CA MET A 1 11.21 -32.42 -24.31
C MET A 1 10.56 -31.39 -23.41
N GLU A 2 10.26 -31.72 -22.15
CA GLU A 2 9.85 -30.76 -21.11
C GLU A 2 10.94 -29.71 -20.79
N ASP A 3 12.21 -30.10 -20.67
CA ASP A 3 13.31 -29.15 -20.38
C ASP A 3 13.45 -28.02 -21.43
N VAL A 4 13.11 -28.30 -22.69
CA VAL A 4 13.20 -27.32 -23.79
C VAL A 4 12.01 -26.34 -23.73
N LEU A 5 10.83 -26.84 -23.35
CA LEU A 5 9.65 -25.99 -23.16
C LEU A 5 9.81 -25.09 -21.94
N GLU A 6 10.42 -25.60 -20.87
CA GLU A 6 10.66 -24.81 -19.67
C GLU A 6 11.74 -23.74 -19.92
N SER A 7 12.82 -24.05 -20.65
CA SER A 7 13.80 -23.02 -21.05
C SER A 7 13.19 -21.97 -21.98
N ASP A 8 12.32 -22.35 -22.91
CA ASP A 8 11.68 -21.41 -23.84
C ASP A 8 10.67 -20.50 -23.12
N VAL A 9 9.93 -21.04 -22.14
CA VAL A 9 9.02 -20.25 -21.28
C VAL A 9 9.84 -19.26 -20.44
N LEU A 10 10.92 -19.71 -19.80
CA LEU A 10 11.77 -18.85 -18.98
C LEU A 10 12.47 -17.75 -19.80
N GLU A 11 12.90 -18.05 -21.02
CA GLU A 11 13.51 -17.06 -21.91
C GLU A 11 12.48 -16.08 -22.50
N SER A 12 11.23 -16.53 -22.71
CA SER A 12 10.12 -15.65 -23.09
C SER A 12 9.73 -14.68 -21.97
N ASP A 13 9.75 -15.14 -20.71
CA ASP A 13 9.49 -14.32 -19.53
C ASP A 13 10.65 -13.36 -19.24
N GLU A 14 11.91 -13.79 -19.41
CA GLU A 14 13.08 -12.91 -19.27
C GLU A 14 13.05 -11.77 -20.30
N LYS A 15 12.71 -12.07 -21.57
CA LYS A 15 12.55 -11.05 -22.62
C LYS A 15 11.33 -10.15 -22.38
N SER A 16 10.25 -10.70 -21.84
CA SER A 16 9.03 -9.95 -21.48
C SER A 16 9.28 -8.92 -20.37
N VAL A 17 10.08 -9.27 -19.36
CA VAL A 17 10.43 -8.37 -18.25
C VAL A 17 11.42 -7.29 -18.69
N ARG A 18 12.26 -7.57 -19.68
CA ARG A 18 13.37 -6.69 -20.11
C ARG A 18 13.04 -5.79 -21.32
N ASP A 19 11.93 -6.03 -22.02
CA ASP A 19 11.53 -5.22 -23.19
C ASP A 19 10.91 -3.87 -22.78
N PRO A 20 11.53 -2.72 -23.11
CA PRO A 20 10.99 -1.40 -22.80
C PRO A 20 9.66 -1.07 -23.52
N ASN A 21 9.25 -1.86 -24.52
CA ASN A 21 7.95 -1.77 -25.20
C ASN A 21 6.89 -2.76 -24.65
N ALA A 22 7.22 -3.58 -23.65
CA ALA A 22 6.27 -4.51 -23.00
C ALA A 22 5.10 -3.80 -22.29
N ASN A 23 5.20 -2.48 -22.10
CA ASN A 23 4.18 -1.60 -21.51
C ASN A 23 2.80 -1.72 -22.19
N ASN A 24 2.74 -2.24 -23.42
CA ASN A 24 1.50 -2.41 -24.18
C ASN A 24 0.74 -3.72 -23.87
N ARG A 25 1.29 -4.61 -23.03
CA ARG A 25 0.63 -5.88 -22.68
C ARG A 25 -0.39 -5.74 -21.56
N TYR A 26 -0.23 -4.74 -20.69
CA TYR A 26 -1.22 -4.38 -19.69
C TYR A 26 -2.07 -3.23 -20.20
N PRO A 27 -3.41 -3.34 -20.19
CA PRO A 27 -4.26 -2.22 -20.57
C PRO A 27 -4.00 -1.03 -19.64
N ASN A 28 -3.87 0.17 -20.20
CA ASN A 28 -3.67 1.38 -19.40
C ASN A 28 -4.76 1.60 -18.35
N TRP A 29 -5.99 1.17 -18.64
CA TRP A 29 -7.09 1.23 -17.67
C TRP A 29 -6.86 0.31 -16.47
N TYR A 30 -6.26 -0.87 -16.67
CA TYR A 30 -5.95 -1.79 -15.59
C TYR A 30 -4.89 -1.18 -14.68
N ASN A 31 -3.81 -0.66 -15.27
CA ASN A 31 -2.77 0.05 -14.54
C ASN A 31 -3.34 1.27 -13.78
N HIS A 32 -4.31 1.99 -14.37
CA HIS A 32 -4.94 3.11 -13.69
C HIS A 32 -5.76 2.66 -12.49
N ILE A 33 -6.59 1.61 -12.63
CA ILE A 33 -7.46 1.10 -11.55
C ILE A 33 -6.62 0.62 -10.37
N THR A 34 -5.54 -0.12 -10.60
CA THR A 34 -4.68 -0.64 -9.52
C THR A 34 -4.03 0.49 -8.70
N HIS A 35 -3.81 1.67 -9.30
CA HIS A 35 -3.21 2.81 -8.63
C HIS A 35 -4.20 3.82 -8.05
N THR A 36 -5.39 3.98 -8.65
CA THR A 36 -6.35 5.01 -8.20
C THR A 36 -7.51 4.47 -7.40
N VAL A 37 -7.97 3.23 -7.61
CA VAL A 37 -9.21 2.72 -7.00
C VAL A 37 -9.07 2.44 -5.50
N ASN A 38 -7.87 2.13 -5.04
CA ASN A 38 -7.60 1.81 -3.63
C ASN A 38 -7.97 2.98 -2.70
N GLY A 39 -7.69 4.22 -3.12
CA GLY A 39 -7.99 5.42 -2.32
C GLY A 39 -9.49 5.60 -2.08
N PRO A 40 -10.32 5.76 -3.13
CA PRO A 40 -11.76 5.85 -3.02
C PRO A 40 -12.38 4.65 -2.31
N MET A 41 -11.91 3.43 -2.57
CA MET A 41 -12.45 2.23 -1.93
C MET A 41 -12.21 2.25 -0.42
N ASN A 42 -11.03 2.65 0.04
CA ASN A 42 -10.73 2.83 1.46
C ASN A 42 -11.65 3.87 2.12
N VAL A 43 -12.00 4.96 1.42
CA VAL A 43 -12.94 5.98 1.94
C VAL A 43 -14.36 5.41 2.02
N VAL A 44 -14.81 4.70 0.98
CA VAL A 44 -16.13 4.04 0.98
C VAL A 44 -16.23 3.04 2.13
N GLU A 45 -15.21 2.22 2.33
CA GLU A 45 -15.13 1.27 3.44
C GLU A 45 -15.23 1.97 4.80
N LEU A 46 -14.56 3.11 4.97
CA LEU A 46 -14.59 3.90 6.20
C LEU A 46 -15.97 4.54 6.48
N ILE A 47 -16.75 4.83 5.44
CA ILE A 47 -18.13 5.32 5.55
C ILE A 47 -19.10 4.19 5.91
N VAL A 48 -18.93 3.01 5.28
CA VAL A 48 -19.85 1.87 5.41
C VAL A 48 -19.61 1.07 6.69
N SER A 49 -18.35 0.90 7.10
CA SER A 49 -17.95 0.06 8.22
C SER A 49 -17.39 0.89 9.37
N TYR A 50 -17.93 0.66 10.58
CA TYR A 50 -17.35 1.21 11.80
C TYR A 50 -16.07 0.45 12.15
N HIS A 51 -14.93 1.15 12.08
CA HIS A 51 -13.66 0.58 12.51
C HIS A 51 -13.48 0.84 14.00
N ARG A 52 -13.46 -0.22 14.80
CA ARG A 52 -13.02 -0.14 16.19
C ARG A 52 -11.51 -0.04 16.21
N GLU A 53 -11.01 1.18 16.34
CA GLU A 53 -9.57 1.45 16.43
C GLU A 53 -8.95 0.58 17.55
N PRO A 54 -7.97 -0.29 17.25
CA PRO A 54 -7.12 -0.86 18.30
C PRO A 54 -6.33 0.27 18.97
N GLN A 55 -5.66 -0.01 20.09
CA GLN A 55 -4.81 0.97 20.76
C GLN A 55 -3.86 1.64 19.75
N HIS A 56 -3.94 2.96 19.59
CA HIS A 56 -3.31 3.71 18.51
C HIS A 56 -1.81 3.42 18.32
N GLY A 57 -1.09 3.07 19.40
CA GLY A 57 0.33 2.72 19.34
C GLY A 57 0.62 1.44 18.54
N HIS A 58 -0.22 0.41 18.66
CA HIS A 58 -0.02 -0.87 17.94
C HIS A 58 -0.24 -0.70 16.44
N ALA A 59 -1.26 0.06 16.04
CA ALA A 59 -1.54 0.33 14.64
C ALA A 59 -0.39 1.10 13.97
N ILE A 60 0.12 2.14 14.62
CA ILE A 60 1.27 2.93 14.10
C ILE A 60 2.52 2.05 14.01
N LEU A 61 2.79 1.20 15.01
CA LEU A 61 3.94 0.32 15.01
C LEU A 61 3.90 -0.67 13.83
N VAL A 62 2.76 -1.32 13.61
CA VAL A 62 2.59 -2.24 12.47
C VAL A 62 2.73 -1.50 11.14
N LEU A 63 2.12 -0.33 11.02
CA LEU A 63 2.18 0.50 9.81
C LEU A 63 3.62 0.91 9.49
N LEU A 64 4.38 1.39 10.47
CA LEU A 64 5.78 1.76 10.30
C LEU A 64 6.68 0.56 10.02
N THR A 65 6.40 -0.59 10.65
CA THR A 65 7.17 -1.82 10.41
C THR A 65 7.01 -2.30 8.97
N LEU A 66 5.77 -2.35 8.46
CA LEU A 66 5.51 -2.70 7.07
C LEU A 66 6.12 -1.69 6.10
N TYR A 67 6.01 -0.40 6.41
CA TYR A 67 6.63 0.66 5.62
C TYR A 67 8.15 0.51 5.49
N VAL A 68 8.85 0.32 6.62
CA VAL A 68 10.30 0.14 6.63
C VAL A 68 10.69 -1.14 5.89
N LEU A 69 9.98 -2.24 6.12
CA LEU A 69 10.25 -3.51 5.43
C LEU A 69 10.11 -3.36 3.90
N TYR A 70 9.05 -2.70 3.44
CA TYR A 70 8.84 -2.43 2.02
C TYR A 70 9.93 -1.54 1.45
N PHE A 71 10.32 -0.48 2.16
CA PHE A 71 11.38 0.41 1.71
C PHE A 71 12.74 -0.32 1.63
N LEU A 72 13.07 -1.15 2.62
CA LEU A 72 14.28 -1.99 2.60
C LEU A 72 14.27 -2.97 1.42
N LEU A 73 13.11 -3.54 1.10
CA LEU A 73 12.97 -4.41 -0.08
C LEU A 73 13.25 -3.64 -1.39
N LEU A 74 12.73 -2.41 -1.53
CA LEU A 74 13.03 -1.56 -2.68
C LEU A 74 14.52 -1.24 -2.79
N LEU A 75 15.17 -0.94 -1.67
CA LEU A 75 16.61 -0.70 -1.65
C LEU A 75 17.38 -1.97 -2.02
N PHE A 76 17.00 -3.12 -1.46
CA PHE A 76 17.62 -4.41 -1.77
C PHE A 76 17.54 -4.72 -3.28
N MET A 77 16.36 -4.59 -3.88
CA MET A 77 16.16 -4.79 -5.32
C MET A 77 17.03 -3.83 -6.15
N GLY A 78 17.08 -2.55 -5.78
CA GLY A 78 17.87 -1.56 -6.50
C GLY A 78 19.38 -1.71 -6.36
N THR A 79 19.89 -2.21 -5.22
CA THR A 79 21.34 -2.30 -4.96
C THR A 79 21.96 -3.66 -5.25
N PHE A 80 21.21 -4.75 -5.09
CA PHE A 80 21.75 -6.11 -5.28
C PHE A 80 21.30 -6.76 -6.58
N VAL A 81 20.10 -6.42 -7.06
CA VAL A 81 19.53 -6.96 -8.30
C VAL A 81 19.72 -5.97 -9.46
N ASP A 82 20.27 -4.79 -9.19
CA ASP A 82 20.38 -3.64 -10.12
C ASP A 82 19.05 -3.31 -10.83
N LEU A 83 17.92 -3.68 -10.21
CA LEU A 83 16.58 -3.48 -10.75
C LEU A 83 15.86 -2.40 -9.94
N TRP A 84 15.83 -1.19 -10.50
CA TRP A 84 15.09 -0.07 -9.93
C TRP A 84 13.65 -0.05 -10.44
N ILE A 85 12.73 -0.58 -9.63
CA ILE A 85 11.27 -0.46 -9.85
C ILE A 85 10.86 1.00 -10.09
N TYR A 86 11.56 1.92 -9.42
CA TYR A 86 11.37 3.35 -9.53
C TYR A 86 12.63 4.02 -10.08
N PRO A 87 12.66 4.41 -11.37
CA PRO A 87 13.85 4.98 -12.02
C PRO A 87 14.35 6.27 -11.37
N PHE A 88 13.48 7.02 -10.69
CA PHE A 88 13.88 8.25 -9.98
C PHE A 88 14.70 7.94 -8.72
N LEU A 89 14.44 6.84 -8.02
CA LEU A 89 15.21 6.42 -6.84
C LEU A 89 16.65 6.05 -7.24
N ALA A 90 16.85 5.48 -8.43
CA ALA A 90 18.17 5.21 -8.99
C ALA A 90 19.02 6.48 -9.13
N LYS A 91 18.40 7.59 -9.57
CA LYS A 91 19.06 8.87 -9.83
C LYS A 91 19.42 9.65 -8.56
N LEU A 92 18.85 9.31 -7.41
CA LEU A 92 19.10 10.00 -6.14
C LEU A 92 20.38 9.50 -5.47
N TYR A 93 21.10 10.40 -4.80
CA TYR A 93 22.20 10.05 -3.89
C TYR A 93 21.69 9.33 -2.64
N TRP A 94 22.57 8.63 -1.93
CA TRP A 94 22.16 7.82 -0.78
C TRP A 94 21.46 8.64 0.32
N SER A 95 21.99 9.84 0.59
CA SER A 95 21.38 10.79 1.54
C SER A 95 19.98 11.25 1.11
N GLN A 96 19.78 11.50 -0.18
CA GLN A 96 18.49 11.93 -0.71
C GLN A 96 17.44 10.82 -0.64
N ARG A 97 17.84 9.54 -0.84
CA ARG A 97 16.92 8.40 -0.70
C ARG A 97 16.43 8.24 0.74
N ILE A 98 17.31 8.43 1.73
CA ILE A 98 16.92 8.41 3.15
C ILE A 98 15.96 9.56 3.46
N MET A 99 16.27 10.78 2.98
CA MET A 99 15.40 11.93 3.16
C MET A 99 14.02 11.72 2.53
N PHE A 100 13.97 11.16 1.32
CA PHE A 100 12.72 10.76 0.67
C PHE A 100 11.93 9.76 1.51
N ALA A 101 12.59 8.73 2.06
CA ALA A 101 11.97 7.76 2.95
C ALA A 101 11.38 8.40 4.22
N VAL A 102 12.07 9.37 4.82
CA VAL A 102 11.56 10.06 6.00
C VAL A 102 10.31 10.87 5.64
N VAL A 103 10.35 11.62 4.53
CA VAL A 103 9.19 12.41 4.07
C VAL A 103 7.99 11.52 3.77
N CYS A 104 8.18 10.40 3.06
CA CYS A 104 7.10 9.45 2.80
C CYS A 104 6.54 8.84 4.09
N GLY A 105 7.37 8.53 5.08
CA GLY A 105 6.93 8.05 6.38
C GLY A 105 6.07 9.08 7.13
N ILE A 106 6.43 10.37 7.07
CA ILE A 106 5.62 11.45 7.64
C ILE A 106 4.26 11.55 6.96
N VAL A 107 4.22 11.51 5.62
CA VAL A 107 2.99 11.53 4.84
C VAL A 107 2.09 10.34 5.20
N LEU A 108 2.67 9.15 5.40
CA LEU A 108 1.94 7.95 5.83
C LEU A 108 1.27 8.14 7.20
N ILE A 109 1.97 8.74 8.16
CA ILE A 109 1.41 9.05 9.48
C ILE A 109 0.26 10.07 9.37
N ILE A 110 0.42 11.10 8.54
CA ILE A 110 -0.64 12.09 8.28
C ILE A 110 -1.89 11.40 7.74
N PHE A 111 -1.74 10.49 6.78
CA PHE A 111 -2.88 9.74 6.25
C PHE A 111 -3.55 8.88 7.32
N TYR A 112 -2.77 8.19 8.16
CA TYR A 112 -3.34 7.42 9.27
C TYR A 112 -4.16 8.30 10.23
N ILE A 113 -3.62 9.44 10.66
CA ILE A 113 -4.33 10.38 11.54
C ILE A 113 -5.60 10.90 10.86
N SER A 114 -5.54 11.20 9.56
CA SER A 114 -6.70 11.64 8.79
C SER A 114 -7.79 10.57 8.75
N GLY A 115 -7.44 9.30 8.60
CA GLY A 115 -8.37 8.18 8.65
C GLY A 115 -9.06 8.06 10.01
N VAL A 116 -8.29 8.14 11.10
CA VAL A 116 -8.84 8.14 12.47
C VAL A 116 -9.77 9.33 12.70
N PHE A 117 -9.42 10.51 12.19
CA PHE A 117 -10.26 11.69 12.29
C PHE A 117 -11.58 11.51 11.52
N LEU A 118 -11.52 11.03 10.28
CA LEU A 118 -12.70 10.75 9.46
C LEU A 118 -13.57 9.68 10.11
N ASN A 119 -12.99 8.63 10.70
CA ASN A 119 -13.73 7.56 11.37
C ASN A 119 -14.51 8.13 12.57
N LYS A 120 -13.92 9.02 13.36
CA LYS A 120 -14.60 9.71 14.48
C LYS A 120 -15.67 10.70 14.01
N LEU A 121 -15.42 11.40 12.91
CA LEU A 121 -16.37 12.35 12.32
C LEU A 121 -17.60 11.62 11.79
N PHE A 122 -17.38 10.54 11.03
CA PHE A 122 -18.46 9.74 10.51
C PHE A 122 -19.15 8.99 11.61
N TRP A 123 -18.48 8.36 12.58
CA TRP A 123 -19.09 7.51 13.62
C TRP A 123 -19.02 8.10 15.03
N PRO A 124 -19.85 9.10 15.38
CA PRO A 124 -19.85 9.69 16.70
C PRO A 124 -20.30 8.68 17.78
N PRO A 125 -19.87 8.84 19.05
CA PRO A 125 -20.14 7.89 20.13
C PRO A 125 -21.63 7.59 20.33
N ILE A 126 -22.49 8.57 20.01
CA ILE A 126 -23.94 8.44 20.14
C ILE A 126 -24.50 7.42 19.14
N ARG A 127 -23.97 7.40 17.91
CA ARG A 127 -24.40 6.45 16.88
C ARG A 127 -23.84 5.06 17.16
N VAL A 128 -22.61 4.97 17.65
CA VAL A 128 -22.00 3.69 18.07
C VAL A 128 -22.81 3.05 19.21
N LYS A 129 -23.20 3.82 20.23
CA LYS A 129 -24.04 3.32 21.33
C LYS A 129 -25.44 2.91 20.87
N ALA A 130 -26.02 3.65 19.91
CA ALA A 130 -27.31 3.29 19.32
C ALA A 130 -27.22 1.97 18.53
N PHE A 131 -26.18 1.78 17.71
CA PHE A 131 -25.94 0.51 17.00
C PHE A 131 -25.67 -0.66 17.95
N ALA A 132 -24.83 -0.44 18.98
CA ALA A 132 -24.55 -1.47 19.97
C ALA A 132 -25.83 -1.92 20.71
N ARG A 133 -26.72 -0.98 21.04
CA ARG A 133 -28.03 -1.30 21.65
C ARG A 133 -29.00 -2.03 20.73
N LEU A 134 -28.91 -1.81 19.41
CA LEU A 134 -29.75 -2.54 18.44
C LEU A 134 -29.35 -4.00 18.30
N TYR A 135 -28.06 -4.31 18.52
CA TYR A 135 -27.52 -5.67 18.40
C TYR A 135 -27.49 -6.42 19.73
N ASP A 136 -27.32 -5.71 20.86
CA ASP A 136 -27.39 -6.28 22.20
C ASP A 136 -28.25 -5.41 23.14
N PRO A 137 -29.51 -5.82 23.43
CA PRO A 137 -30.42 -5.07 24.29
C PRO A 137 -30.07 -5.16 25.79
N THR A 138 -29.06 -5.94 26.18
CA THR A 138 -28.65 -6.09 27.60
C THR A 138 -27.72 -4.99 28.09
N ILE A 139 -27.15 -4.20 27.18
CA ILE A 139 -26.27 -3.07 27.50
C ILE A 139 -27.14 -1.84 27.87
N LYS A 140 -27.37 -1.63 29.17
CA LYS A 140 -28.02 -0.43 29.74
C LYS A 140 -27.12 0.80 29.72
#